data_AF-A0A0B1SB65-F1
#
_entry.id   AF-A0A0B1SB65-F1
#
_cell.length_a   1.000
_cell.length_b   1.000
_cell.length_c   1.000
_cell.angle_alpha   90.00
_cell.angle_beta   90.00
_cell.angle_gamma   90.00
#
_symmetry.space_group_name_H-M   'P 1'
#
loop_
_entity.id
_entity.type
_entity.pdbx_description
1 polymer ?
#
loop_
_entity_poly.entity_id
_entity_poly.type
_entity_poly.pdbx_seq_one_letter_code
_entity_poly.pdbx_strand_id
1 'polypeptide(L)'
;MESDYKAMSSADRKINVGDDFQARVDDPHKDEQQLPHLSEEENEREYVMWRPPGDLDETKLMDYCEDAIGVYKLTYDRALYILQKSNFDFDVAREKVKRRRLITEEWCEDDRTLFKQAFHMFGKRFEKIRQTMPHRSMASIIQFYYNTKKETDYKSLFDSRIADDSDEEEGYVLHGFFVIFRLFSSN
;
A
#
# COMPACT_ATOMS: atom_id res chain seq x y z
N MET A 1 45.03 -8.97 8.83
CA MET A 1 44.32 -8.54 10.05
C MET A 1 42.86 -8.77 9.77
N GLU A 2 42.32 -9.83 10.35
CA GLU A 2 40.97 -10.33 10.09
C GLU A 2 40.06 -9.66 11.12
N SER A 3 39.17 -8.77 10.66
CA SER A 3 38.26 -8.01 11.52
C SER A 3 36.99 -8.82 11.74
N ASP A 4 36.96 -9.57 12.85
CA ASP A 4 35.79 -10.29 13.32
C ASP A 4 34.65 -9.31 13.63
N TYR A 5 33.66 -9.24 12.74
CA TYR A 5 32.40 -8.52 12.99
C TYR A 5 31.53 -9.37 13.93
N LYS A 6 31.74 -9.16 15.24
CA LYS A 6 30.90 -9.79 16.27
C LYS A 6 29.47 -9.27 16.16
N ALA A 7 28.56 -10.13 15.73
CA ALA A 7 27.13 -9.84 15.71
C ALA A 7 26.66 -9.45 17.12
N MET A 8 26.23 -8.20 17.29
CA MET A 8 25.75 -7.66 18.56
C MET A 8 24.35 -8.19 18.85
N SER A 9 24.30 -9.37 19.47
CA SER A 9 23.06 -9.88 20.06
C SER A 9 22.70 -9.01 21.26
N SER A 10 21.53 -8.34 21.21
CA SER A 10 20.92 -7.64 22.35
C SER A 10 20.36 -8.65 23.35
N ALA A 11 21.25 -9.46 23.93
CA ALA A 11 20.90 -10.53 24.87
C ALA A 11 20.40 -9.97 26.22
N ASP A 12 20.81 -8.75 26.57
CA ASP A 12 20.60 -8.19 27.90
C ASP A 12 19.34 -7.31 28.04
N ARG A 13 18.56 -7.08 26.96
CA ARG A 13 17.44 -6.11 26.95
C ARG A 13 17.82 -4.74 27.53
N LYS A 14 19.09 -4.33 27.38
CA LYS A 14 19.62 -3.05 27.84
C LYS A 14 19.73 -2.09 26.67
N ILE A 15 19.52 -0.80 26.95
CA ILE A 15 19.76 0.26 25.97
C ILE A 15 21.28 0.44 25.87
N ASN A 16 21.84 0.17 24.70
CA ASN A 16 23.27 0.30 24.47
C ASN A 16 23.63 1.77 24.19
N VAL A 17 24.79 2.19 24.69
CA VAL A 17 25.33 3.56 24.56
C VAL A 17 26.75 3.43 24.01
N GLY A 18 27.05 4.17 22.94
CA GLY A 18 28.34 4.22 22.25
C GLY A 18 28.18 4.65 20.79
N ASP A 19 29.26 5.07 20.14
CA ASP A 19 29.26 5.58 18.75
C ASP A 19 28.63 4.62 17.74
N ASP A 20 28.65 3.30 18.02
CA ASP A 20 28.02 2.26 17.19
C ASP A 20 26.49 2.14 17.40
N PHE A 21 25.94 2.85 18.39
CA PHE A 21 24.54 2.76 18.83
C PHE A 21 23.78 4.08 18.75
N GLN A 22 24.45 5.23 18.88
CA GLN A 22 23.81 6.55 18.75
C GLN A 22 23.87 7.10 17.32
N ALA A 23 22.80 7.80 16.92
CA ALA A 23 22.81 8.59 15.70
C ALA A 23 23.73 9.81 15.85
N ARG A 24 24.41 10.18 14.76
CA ARG A 24 25.07 11.49 14.68
C ARG A 24 23.98 12.54 14.45
N VAL A 25 23.90 13.50 15.37
CA VAL A 25 22.95 14.60 15.28
C VAL A 25 23.70 15.79 14.70
N ASP A 26 23.27 16.24 13.53
CA ASP A 26 23.80 17.47 12.94
C ASP A 26 23.36 18.67 13.78
N ASP A 27 24.24 19.68 13.86
CA ASP A 27 23.90 20.92 14.56
C ASP A 27 22.67 21.59 13.93
N PRO A 28 21.77 22.17 14.74
CA PRO A 28 20.59 22.85 14.23
C PRO A 28 21.03 23.99 13.31
N HIS A 29 20.57 23.94 12.06
CA HIS A 29 20.84 24.97 11.07
C HIS A 29 20.26 26.30 11.59
N LYS A 30 21.12 27.29 11.84
CA LYS A 30 20.75 28.58 12.44
C LYS A 30 20.02 29.53 11.48
N ASP A 31 19.90 29.16 10.22
CA ASP A 31 19.27 30.00 9.19
C ASP A 31 17.93 29.38 8.76
N GLU A 32 16.84 29.88 9.33
CA GLU A 32 15.44 29.54 8.96
C GLU A 32 15.09 29.84 7.49
N GLN A 33 16.01 30.42 6.71
CA GLN A 33 15.79 30.84 5.32
C GLN A 33 16.39 29.90 4.27
N GLN A 34 17.21 28.93 4.67
CA GLN A 34 17.63 27.85 3.78
C GLN A 34 16.87 26.60 4.19
N LEU A 35 15.72 26.36 3.53
CA LEU A 35 15.20 25.01 3.39
C LEU A 35 16.40 24.12 3.03
N PRO A 36 16.58 22.95 3.68
CA PRO A 36 17.65 22.03 3.32
C PRO A 36 17.61 21.90 1.81
N HIS A 37 18.70 22.29 1.13
CA HIS A 37 18.81 22.03 -0.30
C HIS A 37 18.91 20.52 -0.40
N LEU A 38 17.75 19.87 -0.50
CA LEU A 38 17.65 18.44 -0.76
C LEU A 38 18.62 18.19 -1.90
N SER A 39 19.58 17.31 -1.65
CA SER A 39 20.52 16.88 -2.67
C SER A 39 19.73 16.43 -3.90
N GLU A 40 20.32 16.52 -5.10
CA GLU A 40 19.64 16.04 -6.31
C GLU A 40 19.16 14.59 -6.13
N GLU A 41 19.91 13.79 -5.37
CA GLU A 41 19.57 12.41 -4.97
C GLU A 41 18.30 12.31 -4.10
N GLU A 42 18.01 13.29 -3.24
CA GLU A 42 16.79 13.29 -2.41
C GLU A 42 15.57 13.71 -3.22
N ASN A 43 15.73 14.64 -4.17
CA ASN A 43 14.67 14.99 -5.11
C ASN A 43 14.27 13.81 -6.01
N GLU A 44 15.17 12.87 -6.29
CA GLU A 44 14.86 11.65 -7.02
C GLU A 44 14.10 10.61 -6.18
N ARG A 45 14.18 10.66 -4.84
CA ARG A 45 13.50 9.70 -3.96
C ARG A 45 12.01 9.96 -3.83
N GLU A 46 11.60 11.21 -4.00
CA GLU A 46 10.23 11.64 -3.76
C GLU A 46 9.52 12.01 -5.06
N TYR A 47 8.28 11.54 -5.19
CA TYR A 47 7.48 11.79 -6.38
C TYR A 47 6.09 12.27 -6.00
N VAL A 48 5.72 13.45 -6.52
CA VAL A 48 4.40 14.04 -6.27
C VAL A 48 3.32 13.16 -6.90
N MET A 49 2.56 12.49 -6.04
CA MET A 49 1.42 11.66 -6.43
C MET A 49 0.16 12.49 -6.69
N TRP A 50 -0.06 13.56 -5.93
CA TRP A 50 -1.21 14.45 -6.09
C TRP A 50 -0.97 15.83 -5.45
N ARG A 51 -1.28 16.90 -6.19
CA ARG A 51 -1.21 18.30 -5.76
C ARG A 51 -2.22 19.11 -6.59
N PRO A 52 -3.49 19.21 -6.13
CA PRO A 52 -4.54 19.87 -6.87
C PRO A 52 -4.30 21.38 -6.91
N PRO A 53 -4.69 22.07 -8.00
CA PRO A 53 -4.69 23.52 -8.02
C PRO A 53 -5.78 24.05 -7.07
N GLY A 54 -5.59 25.26 -6.52
CA GLY A 54 -6.49 25.84 -5.53
C GLY A 54 -7.88 26.19 -6.06
N ASP A 55 -8.05 26.25 -7.38
CA ASP A 55 -9.29 26.52 -8.12
C ASP A 55 -9.86 25.26 -8.78
N LEU A 56 -9.45 24.07 -8.35
CA LEU A 56 -9.94 22.81 -8.92
C LEU A 56 -11.46 22.67 -8.74
N ASP A 57 -12.16 22.45 -9.85
CA ASP A 57 -13.59 22.17 -9.85
C ASP A 57 -13.86 20.77 -9.29
N GLU A 58 -14.30 20.71 -8.03
CA GLU A 58 -14.61 19.47 -7.33
C GLU A 58 -15.75 18.68 -8.00
N THR A 59 -16.69 19.36 -8.64
CA THR A 59 -17.82 18.69 -9.30
C THR A 59 -17.32 17.92 -10.51
N LYS A 60 -16.51 18.57 -11.36
CA LYS A 60 -15.86 17.89 -12.51
C LYS A 60 -14.93 16.78 -12.09
N LEU A 61 -14.25 16.94 -10.95
CA LEU A 61 -13.40 15.90 -10.38
C LEU A 61 -14.20 14.65 -10.02
N MET A 62 -15.33 14.81 -9.34
CA MET A 62 -16.22 13.70 -9.00
C MET A 62 -16.75 13.02 -10.26
N ASP A 63 -17.28 13.78 -11.22
CA ASP A 63 -17.79 13.24 -12.49
C ASP A 63 -16.72 12.43 -13.24
N TYR A 64 -15.49 12.95 -13.31
CA TYR A 64 -14.36 12.23 -13.90
C TYR A 64 -14.04 10.92 -13.18
N CYS A 65 -14.04 10.92 -11.85
CA CYS A 65 -13.76 9.72 -11.08
C CYS A 65 -14.86 8.68 -11.24
N GLU A 66 -16.12 9.08 -11.19
CA GLU A 66 -17.27 8.21 -11.42
C GLU A 66 -17.23 7.56 -12.81
N ASP A 67 -16.91 8.34 -13.85
CA ASP A 67 -16.74 7.83 -15.21
C ASP A 67 -15.56 6.84 -15.30
N ALA A 68 -14.41 7.19 -14.71
CA ALA A 68 -13.21 6.35 -14.70
C ALA A 68 -13.46 4.99 -14.02
N ILE A 69 -14.23 4.97 -12.94
CA ILE A 69 -14.53 3.78 -12.16
C ILE A 69 -15.67 2.97 -12.80
N GLY A 70 -16.75 3.64 -13.18
CA GLY A 70 -17.95 3.02 -13.73
C GLY A 70 -17.67 2.32 -15.06
N VAL A 71 -17.03 3.05 -15.98
CA VAL A 71 -16.80 2.62 -17.37
C VAL A 71 -15.49 1.83 -17.49
N TYR A 72 -14.41 2.33 -16.91
CA TYR A 72 -13.06 1.80 -17.14
C TYR A 72 -12.53 0.97 -15.98
N LYS A 73 -13.35 0.70 -14.95
CA LYS A 73 -13.02 -0.12 -13.77
C LYS A 73 -11.67 0.24 -13.14
N LEU A 74 -11.28 1.51 -13.25
CA LEU A 74 -10.11 2.03 -12.56
C LEU A 74 -10.44 2.21 -11.07
N THR A 75 -9.40 2.14 -10.23
CA THR A 75 -9.50 2.57 -8.85
C THR A 75 -9.35 4.09 -8.75
N TYR A 76 -9.88 4.70 -7.69
CA TYR A 76 -9.77 6.14 -7.46
C TYR A 76 -8.32 6.63 -7.52
N ASP A 77 -7.38 5.93 -6.88
CA ASP A 77 -5.97 6.31 -6.88
C ASP A 77 -5.39 6.38 -8.31
N ARG A 78 -5.74 5.43 -9.17
CA ARG A 78 -5.28 5.41 -10.56
C ARG A 78 -5.90 6.54 -11.36
N ALA A 79 -7.18 6.85 -11.14
CA ALA A 79 -7.85 7.95 -11.82
C ALA A 79 -7.21 9.29 -11.43
N LEU A 80 -7.04 9.54 -10.13
CA LEU A 80 -6.38 10.74 -9.60
C LEU A 80 -4.93 10.86 -10.10
N TYR A 81 -4.19 9.76 -10.11
CA TYR A 81 -2.83 9.75 -10.65
C TYR A 81 -2.78 10.16 -12.13
N ILE A 82 -3.71 9.66 -12.95
CA ILE A 82 -3.79 10.02 -14.36
C ILE A 82 -4.11 11.51 -14.52
N LEU A 83 -4.99 12.05 -13.68
CA LEU A 83 -5.34 13.46 -13.68
C LEU A 83 -4.17 14.35 -13.25
N GLN A 84 -3.44 13.98 -12.18
CA GLN A 84 -2.18 14.63 -11.77
C GLN A 84 -1.17 14.67 -12.91
N LYS A 85 -0.97 13.54 -13.61
CA LYS A 85 -0.05 13.43 -14.76
C LYS A 85 -0.57 14.06 -16.04
N SER A 86 -1.77 14.62 -16.01
CA SER A 86 -2.36 15.38 -17.10
C SER A 86 -2.48 16.86 -16.74
N ASN A 87 -1.80 17.31 -15.68
CA ASN A 87 -1.86 18.68 -15.18
C ASN A 87 -3.30 19.17 -14.94
N PHE A 88 -4.16 18.29 -14.43
CA PHE A 88 -5.58 18.57 -14.15
C PHE A 88 -6.44 18.90 -15.38
N ASP A 89 -5.97 18.55 -16.59
CA ASP A 89 -6.78 18.56 -17.80
C ASP A 89 -7.66 17.31 -17.87
N PHE A 90 -8.97 17.49 -17.69
CA PHE A 90 -9.96 16.42 -17.68
C PHE A 90 -10.11 15.73 -19.04
N ASP A 91 -10.01 16.46 -20.15
CA ASP A 91 -10.20 15.89 -21.49
C ASP A 91 -9.00 15.00 -21.85
N VAL A 92 -7.79 15.47 -21.58
CA VAL A 92 -6.56 14.69 -21.76
C VAL A 92 -6.56 13.47 -20.84
N ALA A 93 -6.99 13.63 -19.59
CA ALA A 93 -7.08 12.52 -18.64
C ALA A 93 -8.08 11.45 -19.11
N ARG A 94 -9.25 11.84 -19.63
CA ARG A 94 -10.26 10.94 -20.20
C ARG A 94 -9.71 10.14 -21.38
N GLU A 95 -8.98 10.78 -22.30
CA GLU A 95 -8.34 10.09 -23.43
C GLU A 95 -7.23 9.13 -23.00
N LYS A 96 -6.51 9.44 -21.92
CA LYS A 96 -5.51 8.52 -21.34
C LYS A 96 -6.18 7.32 -20.65
N VAL A 97 -7.29 7.53 -19.96
CA VAL A 97 -8.08 6.47 -19.35
C VAL A 97 -8.58 5.48 -20.41
N LYS A 98 -9.18 5.97 -21.50
CA LYS A 98 -9.71 5.15 -22.62
C LYS A 98 -8.69 4.19 -23.22
N ARG A 99 -7.42 4.63 -23.31
CA ARG A 99 -6.35 3.87 -23.98
C ARG A 99 -5.65 2.87 -23.07
N ARG A 100 -5.88 2.91 -21.76
CA ARG A 100 -5.21 2.00 -20.82
C ARG A 100 -5.94 0.66 -20.74
N ARG A 101 -5.17 -0.43 -20.83
CA ARG A 101 -5.63 -1.77 -20.45
C ARG A 101 -5.37 -1.95 -18.96
N LEU A 102 -6.39 -2.36 -18.21
CA LEU A 102 -6.19 -2.79 -16.84
C LEU A 102 -5.43 -4.11 -16.86
N ILE A 103 -4.27 -4.14 -16.22
CA ILE A 103 -3.64 -5.39 -15.82
C ILE A 103 -4.21 -5.68 -14.43
N THR A 104 -5.34 -6.37 -14.40
CA THR A 104 -5.83 -7.01 -13.18
C THR A 104 -5.35 -8.45 -13.20
N GLU A 105 -4.68 -8.88 -12.13
CA GLU A 105 -4.43 -10.30 -11.94
C GLU A 105 -5.77 -10.99 -11.72
N GLU A 106 -6.30 -11.60 -12.79
CA GLU A 106 -7.57 -12.31 -12.71
C GLU A 106 -7.38 -13.62 -11.95
N TRP A 107 -8.24 -13.85 -10.96
CA TRP A 107 -8.34 -15.12 -10.23
C TRP A 107 -9.46 -15.95 -10.83
N CYS A 108 -9.12 -17.05 -11.50
CA CYS A 108 -10.09 -17.99 -12.05
C CYS A 108 -10.83 -18.75 -10.93
N GLU A 109 -11.96 -19.37 -11.26
CA GLU A 109 -12.77 -20.13 -10.29
C GLU A 109 -12.00 -21.29 -9.67
N ASP A 110 -11.16 -21.96 -10.46
CA ASP A 110 -10.27 -23.03 -9.97
C ASP A 110 -9.28 -22.50 -8.94
N ASP A 111 -8.62 -21.36 -9.20
CA ASP A 111 -7.68 -20.72 -8.27
C ASP A 111 -8.37 -20.28 -6.97
N ARG A 112 -9.60 -19.75 -7.07
CA ARG A 112 -10.41 -19.36 -5.90
C ARG A 112 -10.76 -20.57 -5.05
N THR A 113 -11.11 -21.68 -5.68
CA THR A 113 -11.46 -22.93 -5.00
C THR A 113 -10.23 -23.56 -4.35
N LEU A 114 -9.11 -23.58 -5.08
CA LEU A 114 -7.83 -24.08 -4.59
C LEU A 114 -7.33 -23.27 -3.39
N PHE A 115 -7.46 -21.93 -3.45
CA PHE A 115 -7.17 -21.06 -2.30
C PHE A 115 -8.07 -21.40 -1.10
N LYS A 116 -9.39 -21.55 -1.29
CA LYS A 116 -10.32 -21.89 -0.19
C LYS A 116 -9.96 -23.23 0.47
N GLN A 117 -9.64 -24.25 -0.33
CA GLN A 117 -9.22 -25.56 0.18
C GLN A 117 -7.88 -25.49 0.92
N ALA A 118 -6.89 -24.82 0.34
CA ALA A 118 -5.58 -24.64 0.96
C ALA A 118 -5.69 -23.82 2.26
N PHE A 119 -6.51 -22.78 2.27
CA PHE A 119 -6.77 -21.97 3.45
C PHE A 119 -7.50 -22.77 4.53
N HIS A 120 -8.46 -23.62 4.17
CA HIS A 120 -9.12 -24.52 5.13
C HIS A 120 -8.13 -25.49 5.78
N MET A 121 -7.19 -26.06 5.02
CA MET A 121 -6.18 -27.00 5.55
C MET A 121 -5.08 -26.31 6.36
N PHE A 122 -4.63 -25.12 5.94
CA PHE A 122 -3.41 -24.50 6.46
C PHE A 122 -3.63 -23.23 7.29
N GLY A 123 -4.81 -22.61 7.23
CA GLY A 123 -5.11 -21.32 7.87
C GLY A 123 -4.27 -20.18 7.30
N LYS A 124 -3.89 -19.20 8.14
CA LYS A 124 -3.03 -18.05 7.78
C LYS A 124 -1.57 -18.42 7.43
N ARG A 125 -1.22 -19.71 7.26
CA ARG A 125 0.13 -20.16 6.85
C ARG A 125 0.31 -20.02 5.34
N PHE A 126 0.49 -18.79 4.86
CA PHE A 126 0.54 -18.47 3.42
C PHE A 126 1.68 -19.16 2.67
N GLU A 127 2.80 -19.48 3.32
CA GLU A 127 3.90 -20.26 2.77
C GLU A 127 3.45 -21.66 2.32
N LYS A 128 2.52 -22.28 3.06
CA LYS A 128 1.93 -23.57 2.72
C LYS A 128 0.89 -23.44 1.63
N ILE A 129 0.09 -22.38 1.64
CA ILE A 129 -0.87 -22.09 0.56
C ILE A 129 -0.14 -21.88 -0.78
N ARG A 130 0.98 -21.15 -0.77
CA ARG A 130 1.82 -20.93 -1.95
C ARG A 130 2.41 -22.22 -2.52
N GLN A 131 2.68 -23.23 -1.68
CA GLN A 131 3.15 -24.54 -2.16
C GLN A 131 2.07 -25.25 -2.98
N THR A 132 0.79 -25.05 -2.67
CA THR A 132 -0.35 -25.57 -3.45
C THR A 132 -0.62 -24.75 -4.71
N MET A 133 -0.22 -23.46 -4.74
CA MET A 133 -0.44 -22.53 -5.85
C MET A 133 0.88 -21.90 -6.33
N PRO A 134 1.82 -22.68 -6.90
CA PRO A 134 3.16 -22.21 -7.22
C PRO A 134 3.20 -21.18 -8.38
N HIS A 135 2.15 -21.13 -9.20
CA HIS A 135 1.97 -20.15 -10.27
C HIS A 135 1.55 -18.77 -9.76
N ARG A 136 1.17 -18.63 -8.49
CA ARG A 136 0.83 -17.36 -7.86
C ARG A 136 1.97 -16.87 -6.97
N SER A 137 2.25 -15.57 -7.04
CA SER A 137 3.23 -14.94 -6.16
C SER A 137 2.70 -14.87 -4.73
N MET A 138 3.60 -14.79 -3.75
CA MET A 138 3.22 -14.62 -2.33
C MET A 138 2.35 -13.37 -2.13
N ALA A 139 2.74 -12.26 -2.77
CA ALA A 139 2.00 -11.00 -2.71
C ALA A 139 0.57 -11.16 -3.24
N SER A 140 0.40 -11.86 -4.37
CA SER A 140 -0.92 -12.10 -4.98
C SER A 140 -1.83 -12.91 -4.03
N ILE A 141 -1.30 -13.96 -3.40
CA ILE A 141 -2.04 -14.81 -2.44
C ILE A 141 -2.49 -14.00 -1.21
N ILE A 142 -1.60 -13.19 -0.65
CA ILE A 142 -1.90 -12.34 0.50
C ILE A 142 -2.93 -11.27 0.11
N GLN A 143 -2.73 -10.59 -1.03
CA GLN A 143 -3.65 -9.60 -1.54
C GLN A 143 -5.05 -10.19 -1.79
N PHE A 144 -5.13 -11.39 -2.35
CA PHE A 144 -6.39 -12.10 -2.54
C PHE A 144 -7.12 -12.34 -1.22
N TYR A 145 -6.41 -12.83 -0.19
CA TYR A 145 -6.98 -13.01 1.15
C TYR A 145 -7.60 -11.72 1.69
N TYR A 146 -6.88 -10.60 1.67
CA TYR A 146 -7.41 -9.35 2.21
C TYR A 146 -8.58 -8.79 1.39
N ASN A 147 -8.60 -9.03 0.08
CA ASN A 147 -9.70 -8.62 -0.79
C ASN A 147 -10.97 -9.46 -0.57
N THR A 148 -10.87 -10.76 -0.28
CA THR A 148 -12.03 -11.66 -0.18
C THR A 148 -12.45 -12.00 1.24
N LYS A 149 -11.62 -11.74 2.27
CA LYS A 149 -11.91 -12.12 3.68
C LYS A 149 -13.19 -11.55 4.28
N LYS A 150 -13.68 -10.42 3.75
CA LYS A 150 -14.94 -9.80 4.20
C LYS A 150 -16.16 -10.35 3.49
N GLU A 151 -16.02 -10.80 2.25
CA GLU A 151 -17.12 -11.29 1.41
C GLU A 151 -17.32 -12.81 1.53
N THR A 152 -16.25 -13.53 1.83
CA THR A 152 -16.29 -14.97 2.07
C THR A 152 -16.25 -15.21 3.57
N ASP A 153 -17.29 -15.83 4.11
CA ASP A 153 -17.32 -16.23 5.52
C ASP A 153 -16.35 -17.40 5.75
N TYR A 154 -15.08 -17.07 5.92
CA TYR A 154 -14.03 -18.03 6.26
C TYR A 154 -14.19 -18.55 7.71
N LYS A 155 -15.05 -17.94 8.55
CA LYS A 155 -15.35 -18.42 9.91
C LYS A 155 -16.33 -19.59 9.88
N SER A 156 -17.33 -19.60 9.01
CA SER A 156 -18.25 -20.77 8.89
C SER A 156 -17.65 -21.98 8.19
N LEU A 157 -16.57 -21.82 7.41
CA LEU A 157 -15.79 -22.96 6.89
C LEU A 157 -14.91 -23.62 7.95
N PHE A 158 -14.90 -23.07 9.16
CA PHE A 158 -14.08 -23.52 10.27
C PHE A 158 -14.97 -24.12 11.35
N ASP A 159 -15.41 -25.36 11.14
CA ASP A 159 -15.88 -26.19 12.22
C ASP A 159 -14.73 -27.12 12.64
N SER A 160 -14.32 -27.01 13.90
CA SER A 160 -13.28 -27.80 14.59
C SER A 160 -11.79 -27.55 14.23
N ARG A 161 -11.15 -26.49 14.78
CA ARG A 161 -9.87 -26.68 15.53
C ARG A 161 -9.17 -25.52 16.26
N ILE A 162 -9.58 -24.26 16.20
CA ILE A 162 -8.85 -23.16 16.86
C ILE A 162 -9.84 -22.08 17.27
N ALA A 163 -10.41 -22.26 18.45
CA ALA A 163 -10.95 -21.17 19.24
C ALA A 163 -9.78 -20.53 20.00
N ASP A 164 -8.94 -19.74 19.32
CA ASP A 164 -8.04 -18.77 19.96
C ASP A 164 -7.30 -17.93 18.90
N ASP A 165 -7.96 -16.90 18.36
CA ASP A 165 -7.32 -15.70 17.81
C ASP A 165 -8.42 -14.67 17.50
N SER A 166 -9.05 -14.14 18.56
CA SER A 166 -9.97 -13.01 18.44
C SER A 166 -9.15 -11.73 18.28
N ASP A 167 -8.67 -11.46 17.06
CA ASP A 167 -8.16 -10.15 16.70
C ASP A 167 -9.35 -9.17 16.60
N GLU A 168 -9.57 -8.40 17.66
CA GLU A 168 -10.25 -7.11 17.58
C GLU A 168 -9.37 -6.16 16.77
N GLU A 169 -9.62 -6.03 15.47
CA GLU A 169 -8.96 -5.03 14.64
C GLU A 169 -10.04 -4.13 14.01
N GLU A 170 -10.06 -2.90 14.52
CA GLU A 170 -10.88 -1.79 14.04
C GLU A 170 -10.80 -1.69 12.53
N GLY A 171 -11.97 -1.74 11.89
CA GLY A 171 -12.10 -1.66 10.44
C GLY A 171 -11.72 -0.28 9.93
N TYR A 172 -10.42 -0.01 9.74
CA TYR A 172 -9.99 0.92 8.71
C TYR A 172 -10.38 0.32 7.38
N VAL A 173 -11.44 0.88 6.81
CA VAL A 173 -11.93 0.57 5.48
C VAL A 173 -10.74 0.77 4.53
N LEU A 174 -10.20 -0.32 3.98
CA LEU A 174 -9.33 -0.28 2.81
C LEU A 174 -10.17 0.10 1.59
N HIS A 175 -10.79 1.26 1.66
CA HIS A 175 -11.26 2.01 0.52
C HIS A 175 -10.40 3.28 0.48
N GLY A 176 -9.21 3.13 -0.12
CA GLY A 176 -8.40 4.23 -0.61
C GLY A 176 -8.18 5.41 0.35
N PHE A 177 -7.08 5.38 1.10
CA PHE A 177 -6.15 6.51 1.18
C PHE A 177 -6.64 7.88 1.68
N PHE A 178 -7.81 8.01 2.30
CA PHE A 178 -8.35 9.34 2.68
C PHE A 178 -7.72 9.98 3.93
N VAL A 179 -6.76 9.31 4.60
CA VAL A 179 -6.13 9.85 5.83
C VAL A 179 -4.95 10.77 5.54
N ILE A 180 -4.31 10.69 4.36
CA ILE A 180 -3.12 11.50 4.08
C ILE A 180 -3.46 12.91 3.55
N PHE A 181 -4.70 13.17 3.13
CA PHE A 181 -5.05 14.47 2.53
C PHE A 181 -5.44 15.58 3.51
N ARG A 182 -5.60 15.30 4.80
CA ARG A 182 -6.04 16.33 5.76
C ARG A 182 -4.90 17.06 6.48
N LEU A 183 -3.65 16.72 6.23
CA LEU A 183 -2.50 17.29 6.97
C LEU A 183 -1.72 18.40 6.24
N PHE A 184 -2.10 18.80 5.02
CA PHE A 184 -1.44 19.89 4.29
C PHE A 184 -2.40 20.99 3.82
N SER A 185 -3.37 21.35 4.66
CA SER A 185 -4.12 22.60 4.51
C SER A 185 -4.22 23.33 5.84
N SER A 186 -3.06 23.76 6.34
CA SER A 186 -2.91 24.85 7.31
C SER A 186 -1.43 25.20 7.43
N ASN A 187 -0.97 26.04 6.50
CA ASN A 187 -0.19 27.24 6.75
C ASN A 187 -0.10 28.06 5.46
#